data_AF-A0A971K4F1-F1
#
_entry.id   AF-A0A971K4F1-F1
#
_cell.length_a   1.000
_cell.length_b   1.000
_cell.length_c   1.000
_cell.angle_alpha   90.00
_cell.angle_beta   90.00
_cell.angle_gamma   90.00
#
_symmetry.space_group_name_H-M   'P 1'
#
loop_
_entity.id
_entity.type
_entity.pdbx_description
1 polymer ?
#
loop_
_entity_poly.entity_id
_entity_poly.type
_entity_poly.pdbx_seq_one_letter_code
_entity_poly.pdbx_strand_id
1 'polypeptide(L)'
;MSFAEDIIIRPYITEKSNEDMANGKYTFIVDCRATKTAVKNAVEKLFGVKVLEVNTVNYDGKKKRMGVHLGKTSKWKKAVVKIDTDPQPVVYLDKNGKQVTTNKKFKTEIPEFGGMQ
;
A
#
# COMPACT_ATOMS: atom_id res chain seq x y z
N MET A 1 0.51 19.37 6.52
CA MET A 1 -0.37 18.25 6.14
C MET A 1 0.33 17.46 5.05
N SER A 2 0.34 16.13 5.14
CA SER A 2 0.83 15.24 4.07
C SER A 2 -0.41 14.66 3.40
N PHE A 3 -0.58 14.85 2.09
CA PHE A 3 -1.71 14.28 1.38
C PHE A 3 -1.49 12.77 1.13
N ALA A 4 -2.54 12.03 0.82
CA ALA A 4 -2.44 10.57 0.61
C ALA A 4 -1.64 10.25 -0.66
N GLU A 5 -1.78 11.13 -1.64
CA GLU A 5 -1.15 11.15 -2.95
C GLU A 5 0.37 11.34 -2.84
N ASP A 6 0.84 12.08 -1.83
CA ASP A 6 2.28 12.28 -1.59
C ASP A 6 2.96 11.05 -0.97
N ILE A 7 2.18 10.20 -0.28
CA ILE A 7 2.71 9.05 0.47
C ILE A 7 3.02 7.88 -0.47
N ILE A 8 2.13 7.61 -1.44
CA ILE A 8 2.27 6.52 -2.40
C ILE A 8 2.82 7.09 -3.70
N ILE A 9 4.08 6.76 -4.02
CA ILE A 9 4.76 7.32 -5.19
C ILE A 9 4.39 6.52 -6.45
N ARG A 10 4.51 5.19 -6.41
CA ARG A 10 4.22 4.30 -7.55
C ARG A 10 4.12 2.83 -7.17
N PRO A 11 3.47 1.97 -7.97
CA PRO A 11 3.58 0.52 -7.82
C PRO A 11 5.00 0.01 -8.09
N TYR A 12 5.36 -1.10 -7.46
CA TYR A 12 6.64 -1.78 -7.64
C TYR A 12 6.41 -3.19 -8.16
N ILE A 13 6.59 -3.37 -9.48
CA ILE A 13 6.30 -4.60 -10.20
C ILE A 13 7.60 -5.36 -10.44
N THR A 14 7.62 -6.61 -10.00
CA THR A 14 8.68 -7.62 -10.10
C THR A 14 8.02 -8.99 -10.16
N GLU A 15 8.74 -10.03 -10.57
CA GLU A 15 8.20 -11.41 -10.58
C GLU A 15 7.62 -11.80 -9.21
N LYS A 16 8.39 -11.52 -8.14
CA LYS A 16 7.94 -11.74 -6.76
C LYS A 16 6.68 -10.96 -6.40
N SER A 17 6.57 -9.69 -6.79
CA SER A 17 5.35 -8.92 -6.46
C SER A 17 4.13 -9.49 -7.18
N ASN A 18 4.29 -10.02 -8.39
CA ASN A 18 3.20 -10.65 -9.13
C ASN A 18 2.74 -11.95 -8.46
N GLU A 19 3.68 -12.76 -7.95
CA GLU A 19 3.34 -13.95 -7.15
C GLU A 19 2.61 -13.57 -5.85
N ASP A 20 3.06 -12.50 -5.20
CA ASP A 20 2.47 -11.99 -3.96
C ASP A 20 1.05 -11.41 -4.18
N MET A 21 0.71 -10.94 -5.39
CA MET A 21 -0.64 -10.44 -5.71
C MET A 21 -1.72 -11.52 -5.57
N ALA A 22 -1.42 -12.77 -5.93
CA ALA A 22 -2.36 -13.88 -5.74
C ALA A 22 -2.72 -14.10 -4.26
N ASN A 23 -1.84 -13.66 -3.35
CA ASN A 23 -2.05 -13.69 -1.90
C ASN A 23 -2.65 -12.39 -1.34
N GLY A 24 -3.14 -11.49 -2.19
CA GLY A 24 -3.69 -10.19 -1.79
C GLY A 24 -2.62 -9.22 -1.28
N LYS A 25 -1.35 -9.41 -1.64
CA LYS A 25 -0.25 -8.51 -1.25
C LYS A 25 0.18 -7.65 -2.43
N TYR A 26 0.23 -6.34 -2.19
CA TYR A 26 0.58 -5.33 -3.18
C TYR A 26 1.80 -4.55 -2.73
N THR A 27 2.76 -4.35 -3.63
CA THR A 27 4.02 -3.67 -3.32
C THR A 27 4.09 -2.27 -3.93
N PHE A 28 4.37 -1.27 -3.10
CA PHE A 28 4.49 0.12 -3.51
C PHE A 28 5.87 0.68 -3.16
N ILE A 29 6.31 1.64 -3.96
CA ILE A 29 7.31 2.61 -3.52
C ILE A 29 6.58 3.76 -2.86
N VAL A 30 7.01 4.08 -1.64
CA VAL A 30 6.42 5.11 -0.79
C VAL A 30 7.47 6.11 -0.34
N ASP A 31 7.02 7.25 0.17
CA ASP A 31 7.91 8.26 0.72
C ASP A 31 8.75 7.72 1.90
N CYS A 32 10.03 8.10 1.93
CA CYS A 32 10.97 7.63 2.95
C CYS A 32 10.64 8.10 4.37
N ARG A 33 9.84 9.15 4.54
CA ARG A 33 9.41 9.68 5.84
C ARG A 33 8.06 9.09 6.30
N ALA A 34 7.32 8.43 5.41
CA ALA A 34 6.00 7.87 5.72
C ALA A 34 6.05 6.76 6.80
N THR A 35 5.15 6.81 7.78
CA THR A 35 4.95 5.74 8.76
C THR A 35 4.00 4.66 8.23
N LYS A 36 4.00 3.46 8.82
CA LYS A 36 3.09 2.37 8.41
C LYS A 36 1.62 2.78 8.47
N THR A 37 1.22 3.52 9.50
CA THR A 37 -0.14 4.04 9.67
C THR A 37 -0.51 5.02 8.55
N ALA A 38 0.43 5.88 8.16
CA ALA A 38 0.21 6.82 7.07
C ALA A 38 0.00 6.09 5.73
N VAL A 39 0.83 5.07 5.45
CA VAL A 39 0.67 4.23 4.25
C VAL A 39 -0.67 3.48 4.26
N LYS A 40 -1.06 2.90 5.41
CA LYS A 40 -2.36 2.22 5.56
C LYS A 40 -3.51 3.16 5.19
N ASN A 41 -3.56 4.33 5.81
CA ASN A 41 -4.63 5.29 5.58
C ASN A 41 -4.64 5.81 4.14
N ALA A 42 -3.46 6.01 3.53
CA ALA A 42 -3.34 6.44 2.14
C ALA A 42 -3.88 5.37 1.17
N VAL A 43 -3.52 4.10 1.36
CA VAL A 43 -4.01 3.00 0.52
C VAL A 43 -5.52 2.82 0.66
N GLU A 44 -6.05 2.83 1.88
CA GLU A 44 -7.49 2.71 2.13
C GLU A 44 -8.27 3.86 1.48
N LYS A 45 -7.73 5.09 1.53
CA LYS A 45 -8.36 6.27 0.94
C LYS A 45 -8.31 6.29 -0.58
N LEU A 46 -7.16 5.97 -1.19
CA LEU A 46 -6.97 6.05 -2.64
C LEU A 46 -7.67 4.91 -3.38
N PHE A 47 -7.57 3.69 -2.85
CA PHE A 47 -8.06 2.50 -3.56
C PHE A 47 -9.41 1.99 -3.05
N GLY A 48 -9.88 2.46 -1.89
CA GLY A 48 -11.15 2.00 -1.31
C GLY A 48 -11.12 0.53 -0.89
N VAL A 49 -9.94 0.02 -0.53
CA VAL A 49 -9.70 -1.35 -0.06
C VAL A 49 -9.63 -1.39 1.46
N LYS A 50 -9.80 -2.57 2.05
CA LYS A 50 -9.54 -2.77 3.48
C LYS A 50 -8.13 -3.31 3.66
N VAL A 51 -7.29 -2.62 4.45
CA VAL A 51 -5.91 -3.05 4.68
C VAL A 51 -5.79 -3.84 5.98
N LEU A 52 -5.23 -5.05 5.88
CA LEU A 52 -4.94 -5.92 7.02
C LEU A 52 -3.61 -5.52 7.67
N GLU A 53 -2.52 -5.56 6.89
CA GLU A 53 -1.15 -5.35 7.39
C GLU A 53 -0.31 -4.53 6.40
N VAL A 54 0.70 -3.82 6.93
CA VAL A 54 1.68 -3.07 6.16
C VAL A 54 3.10 -3.37 6.64
N ASN A 55 3.95 -3.79 5.71
CA ASN A 55 5.33 -4.19 5.96
C ASN A 55 6.24 -3.28 5.13
N THR A 56 7.09 -2.50 5.80
CA THR A 56 7.93 -1.49 5.14
C THR A 56 9.41 -1.82 5.28
N VAL A 57 10.18 -1.56 4.23
CA VAL A 57 11.64 -1.71 4.21
C VAL A 57 12.28 -0.46 3.59
N ASN A 58 13.30 0.09 4.23
CA ASN A 58 14.10 1.18 3.68
C ASN A 58 15.25 0.62 2.85
N TYR A 59 15.39 1.11 1.62
CA TYR A 59 16.49 0.76 0.72
C TYR A 59 17.40 1.96 0.51
N ASP A 60 18.68 1.76 0.80
CA ASP A 60 19.71 2.73 0.49
C ASP A 60 20.02 2.79 -1.01
N GLY A 61 20.44 3.97 -1.43
CA GLY A 61 20.94 4.23 -2.77
C GLY A 61 22.15 3.37 -3.11
N LYS A 62 22.07 2.62 -4.21
CA LYS A 62 23.21 1.85 -4.72
C LYS A 62 24.25 2.80 -5.30
N LYS A 63 25.54 2.51 -5.06
CA LYS A 63 26.65 3.22 -5.72
C LYS A 63 26.63 2.88 -7.21
N LYS A 64 26.68 3.91 -8.07
CA LYS A 64 26.68 3.78 -9.52
C LYS A 64 27.72 4.73 -10.10
N ARG A 65 28.46 4.26 -11.10
CA ARG A 65 29.47 5.05 -11.81
C ARG A 65 28.89 5.51 -13.14
N MET A 66 29.02 6.80 -13.43
CA MET A 66 28.68 7.40 -14.71
C MET A 66 29.93 8.13 -15.23
N GLY A 67 30.61 7.52 -16.20
CA GLY A 67 31.92 7.99 -16.67
C GLY A 67 32.94 8.06 -15.53
N VAL A 68 33.48 9.25 -15.29
CA VAL A 68 34.47 9.53 -14.24
C VAL A 68 33.86 9.70 -12.84
N HIS A 69 32.55 9.96 -12.74
CA HIS A 69 31.89 10.27 -11.47
C HIS A 69 31.32 9.02 -10.80
N LEU A 70 31.58 8.87 -9.50
CA LEU A 70 30.96 7.85 -8.65
C LEU A 70 29.85 8.50 -7.79
N GLY A 71 28.59 8.23 -8.13
CA GLY A 71 27.43 8.70 -7.41
C GLY A 71 26.67 7.59 -6.68
N LYS A 72 25.57 7.95 -6.01
CA LYS A 72 24.57 7.00 -5.48
C LYS A 72 23.20 7.33 -6.04
N THR A 73 22.40 6.31 -6.30
CA THR A 73 20.96 6.47 -6.61
C THR A 73 20.22 7.00 -5.39
N SER A 74 19.03 7.58 -5.57
CA SER A 74 18.17 7.99 -4.47
C SER A 74 17.77 6.79 -3.58
N LYS A 75 17.73 7.04 -2.26
CA LYS A 75 17.11 6.12 -1.30
C LYS A 75 15.61 6.08 -1.51
N TRP A 76 14.98 4.96 -1.19
CA TRP A 76 13.54 4.78 -1.32
C TRP A 76 13.01 3.82 -0.26
N LYS A 77 11.71 3.86 0.00
CA LYS A 77 11.05 2.93 0.92
C LYS A 77 10.09 2.04 0.13
N LYS A 78 10.17 0.74 0.38
CA LYS A 78 9.24 -0.25 -0.16
C LYS A 78 8.17 -0.54 0.89
N ALA A 79 6.91 -0.55 0.50
CA ALA A 79 5.80 -0.99 1.33
C ALA A 79 5.11 -2.18 0.67
N VAL A 80 5.03 -3.30 1.37
CA VAL A 80 4.18 -4.44 1.02
C VAL A 80 2.92 -4.33 1.87
N VAL A 81 1.78 -4.28 1.20
CA VAL A 81 0.47 -4.03 1.82
C VAL A 81 -0.40 -5.23 1.56
N LYS A 82 -0.93 -5.85 2.62
CA LYS A 82 -1.88 -6.95 2.53
C LYS A 82 -3.29 -6.40 2.64
N ILE A 83 -4.11 -6.65 1.64
CA ILE A 83 -5.54 -6.29 1.65
C ILE A 83 -6.39 -7.46 2.14
N ASP A 84 -7.61 -7.14 2.54
CA ASP A 84 -8.65 -8.11 2.81
C ASP A 84 -9.37 -8.49 1.52
N THR A 85 -9.29 -9.77 1.15
CA THR A 85 -9.92 -10.30 -0.08
C THR A 85 -11.40 -10.63 0.14
N ASP A 86 -11.82 -10.83 1.39
CA ASP A 86 -13.22 -11.12 1.75
C ASP A 86 -13.68 -10.21 2.91
N PRO A 87 -13.99 -8.93 2.62
CA PRO A 87 -14.36 -7.97 3.65
C PRO A 87 -15.75 -8.28 4.19
N GLN A 88 -15.80 -8.91 5.36
CA GLN A 88 -17.06 -9.17 6.07
C GLN A 88 -17.60 -7.87 6.72
N PRO A 89 -18.93 -7.67 6.72
CA PRO A 89 -19.53 -6.49 7.32
C PRO A 89 -19.38 -6.53 8.84
N VAL A 90 -18.83 -5.47 9.42
CA VAL A 90 -18.71 -5.38 10.88
C VAL A 90 -20.08 -5.08 11.48
N VAL A 91 -20.56 -6.00 12.32
CA VAL A 91 -21.81 -5.89 13.07
C VAL A 91 -21.49 -5.34 14.46
N TYR A 92 -22.12 -4.22 14.82
CA TYR A 92 -22.02 -3.65 16.17
C TYR A 92 -23.37 -3.71 16.87
N LEU A 93 -23.32 -3.82 18.20
CA LEU A 93 -24.51 -3.72 19.05
C LEU A 93 -24.71 -2.26 19.43
N ASP A 94 -25.85 -1.68 19.06
CA ASP A 94 -26.26 -0.37 19.55
C ASP A 94 -26.62 -0.44 21.04
N LYS A 95 -26.64 0.72 21.70
CA LYS A 95 -27.03 0.86 23.13
C LYS A 95 -28.42 0.28 23.45
N ASN A 96 -29.24 0.04 22.44
CA ASN A 96 -30.58 -0.56 22.53
C ASN A 96 -30.60 -2.07 22.18
N GLY A 97 -29.44 -2.73 22.10
CA GLY A 97 -29.31 -4.16 21.80
C GLY A 97 -29.62 -4.56 20.36
N LYS A 98 -29.88 -3.60 19.47
CA LYS A 98 -30.10 -3.85 18.04
C LYS A 98 -28.76 -3.95 17.31
N GLN A 99 -28.63 -4.96 16.47
CA GLN A 99 -27.46 -5.13 15.59
C GLN A 99 -27.55 -4.14 14.44
N VAL A 100 -26.53 -3.31 14.26
CA VAL A 100 -26.41 -2.37 13.15
C VAL A 100 -25.17 -2.69 12.33
N THR A 101 -25.37 -2.79 11.01
CA THR A 101 -24.35 -3.18 10.04
C THR A 101 -23.79 -1.96 9.33
N THR A 102 -22.47 -1.81 9.31
CA THR A 102 -21.82 -0.74 8.53
C THR A 102 -21.65 -1.15 7.07
N ASN A 103 -22.40 -0.56 6.14
CA ASN A 103 -22.32 -0.84 4.70
C ASN A 103 -21.18 -0.09 4.00
N LYS A 104 -19.91 -0.31 4.40
CA LYS A 104 -18.77 0.12 3.58
C LYS A 104 -18.43 -0.97 2.58
N LYS A 105 -18.68 -0.72 1.29
CA LYS A 105 -18.24 -1.60 0.20
C LYS A 105 -16.74 -1.37 -0.03
N PHE A 106 -15.94 -2.38 0.27
CA PHE A 106 -14.51 -2.38 -0.05
C PHE A 106 -14.26 -3.12 -1.35
N LYS A 107 -13.26 -2.69 -2.12
CA LYS A 107 -12.78 -3.46 -3.27
C LYS A 107 -11.95 -4.64 -2.78
N THR A 108 -12.08 -5.77 -3.46
CA THR A 108 -11.37 -7.03 -3.17
C THR A 108 -10.01 -7.11 -3.86
N GLU A 109 -9.79 -6.26 -4.87
CA GLU A 109 -8.55 -6.16 -5.65
C GLU A 109 -8.23 -4.70 -5.99
N ILE A 110 -6.96 -4.44 -6.31
CA ILE A 110 -6.51 -3.16 -6.88
C ILE A 110 -6.37 -3.36 -8.41
N PRO A 111 -7.42 -3.09 -9.21
CA PRO A 111 -7.45 -3.45 -10.63
C PRO A 111 -6.41 -2.74 -11.49
N GLU A 112 -5.89 -1.59 -11.04
CA GLU A 112 -4.87 -0.81 -11.77
C GLU A 112 -3.43 -1.12 -11.34
N PHE A 113 -3.23 -2.16 -10.53
CA PHE A 113 -1.90 -2.56 -10.11
C PHE A 113 -1.16 -3.27 -11.26
N GLY A 114 -0.65 -2.49 -12.23
CA GLY A 114 0.07 -3.01 -13.39
C GLY A 114 -0.22 -2.35 -14.74
N GLY A 115 -1.21 -1.47 -14.82
CA GLY A 115 -1.55 -0.78 -16.07
C GLY A 115 -0.70 0.47 -16.27
N MET A 116 0.11 0.49 -17.33
CA MET A 116 0.45 1.74 -17.99
C MET A 116 -0.85 2.43 -18.42
N GLN A 117 -0.98 3.71 -18.12
CA GLN A 117 -1.86 4.61 -18.86
C GLN A 117 -1.01 5.42 -19.82
#